data_AF-A0A1P8W8X9-F1
#
_entry.id   AF-A0A1P8W8X9-F1
#
_cell.length_a   1.000
_cell.length_b   1.000
_cell.length_c   1.000
_cell.angle_alpha   90.00
_cell.angle_beta   90.00
_cell.angle_gamma   90.00
#
_symmetry.space_group_name_H-M   'P 1'
#
loop_
_entity.id
_entity.type
_entity.pdbx_description
1 polymer ?
#
loop_
_entity_poly.entity_id
_entity_poly.type
_entity_poly.pdbx_seq_one_letter_code
_entity_poly.pdbx_strand_id
1 'polypeptide(L)'
;MQREIVSRESWLESRKDLVEAEKELTRRSDEVAEQRRKLPCVRIDKAYEFDAESGKASLAELFQGRSQLLVYHFMFGPDYEAGCVSCSAIADSFDGLHVHLANHDVTLCAVSSAPQTKLQDYRKRMGWSFP
;
A
#
# COMPACT_ATOMS: atom_id res chain seq x y z
N MET A 1 23.13 -21.32 1.99
CA MET A 1 22.93 -22.13 0.77
C MET A 1 24.10 -21.87 -0.16
N GLN A 2 24.93 -22.89 -0.41
CA GLN A 2 25.98 -22.80 -1.43
C GLN A 2 25.32 -23.02 -2.80
N ARG A 3 25.57 -22.12 -3.75
CA ARG A 3 25.03 -22.22 -5.11
C ARG A 3 26.07 -22.87 -6.00
N GLU A 4 25.63 -23.75 -6.88
CA GLU A 4 26.47 -24.31 -7.94
C GLU A 4 26.81 -23.21 -8.96
N ILE A 5 28.08 -23.13 -9.37
CA ILE A 5 28.54 -22.22 -10.42
C ILE A 5 28.65 -23.03 -11.72
N VAL A 6 27.74 -22.79 -12.65
CA VAL A 6 27.64 -23.52 -13.93
C VAL A 6 27.96 -22.63 -15.13
N SER A 7 28.10 -23.24 -16.31
CA SER A 7 28.25 -22.51 -17.57
C SER A 7 26.98 -21.73 -17.93
N ARG A 8 27.11 -20.74 -18.82
CA ARG A 8 25.97 -19.94 -19.31
C ARG A 8 24.90 -20.80 -20.00
N GLU A 9 25.32 -21.85 -20.70
CA GLU A 9 24.43 -22.76 -21.43
C GLU A 9 23.61 -23.62 -20.47
N SER A 10 24.26 -24.25 -19.50
CA SER A 10 23.57 -25.04 -18.45
C SER A 10 22.63 -24.15 -17.62
N TRP A 11 23.05 -22.93 -17.27
CA TRP A 11 22.16 -21.96 -16.63
C TRP A 11 20.94 -21.62 -17.49
N LEU A 12 21.10 -21.45 -18.80
CA LEU A 12 20.01 -21.09 -19.70
C LEU A 12 18.99 -22.23 -19.83
N GLU A 13 19.44 -23.47 -19.86
CA GLU A 13 18.58 -24.66 -19.84
C GLU A 13 17.73 -24.67 -18.57
N SER A 14 18.35 -24.64 -17.39
CA SER A 14 17.61 -24.58 -16.11
C SER A 14 16.72 -23.34 -15.99
N ARG A 15 17.12 -22.21 -16.59
CA ARG A 15 16.31 -20.99 -16.59
C ARG A 15 15.03 -21.17 -17.40
N LYS A 16 15.09 -21.84 -18.56
CA LYS A 16 13.93 -22.13 -19.39
C LYS A 16 12.94 -23.04 -18.66
N ASP A 17 13.45 -24.06 -17.97
CA ASP A 17 12.60 -24.94 -17.17
C ASP A 17 11.90 -24.17 -16.04
N LEU A 18 12.62 -23.29 -15.33
CA LEU A 18 12.03 -22.44 -14.30
C LEU A 18 10.99 -21.46 -14.85
N VAL A 19 11.20 -20.92 -16.06
CA VAL A 19 10.23 -19.99 -16.70
C VAL A 19 8.86 -20.65 -16.86
N GLU A 20 8.78 -21.96 -17.11
CA GLU A 20 7.47 -22.63 -17.22
C GLU A 20 6.72 -22.66 -15.89
N ALA A 21 7.41 -22.93 -14.78
CA ALA A 21 6.81 -22.84 -13.45
C ALA A 21 6.41 -21.40 -13.08
N GLU A 22 7.22 -20.40 -13.43
CA GLU A 22 6.91 -18.99 -13.21
C GLU A 22 5.69 -18.52 -14.02
N LYS A 23 5.58 -18.94 -15.30
CA LYS A 23 4.40 -18.66 -16.13
C LYS A 23 3.13 -19.22 -15.52
N GLU A 24 3.20 -20.41 -14.94
CA GLU A 24 2.06 -21.02 -14.26
C GLU A 24 1.65 -20.22 -13.02
N LEU A 25 2.63 -19.79 -12.22
CA LEU A 25 2.38 -18.90 -11.08
C LEU A 25 1.74 -17.57 -11.52
N THR A 26 2.17 -16.99 -12.64
CA THR A 26 1.56 -15.77 -13.21
C THR A 26 0.10 -16.00 -13.57
N ARG A 27 -0.20 -17.05 -14.35
CA ARG A 27 -1.59 -17.40 -14.72
C ARG A 27 -2.47 -17.59 -13.48
N ARG A 28 -1.97 -18.32 -12.48
CA ARG A 28 -2.69 -18.53 -11.24
C ARG A 28 -2.94 -17.22 -10.47
N SER A 29 -1.96 -16.32 -10.48
CA SER A 29 -2.11 -14.99 -9.86
C SER A 29 -3.17 -14.16 -10.58
N ASP A 30 -3.24 -14.23 -11.91
CA ASP A 30 -4.27 -13.55 -12.71
C ASP A 30 -5.68 -14.07 -12.41
N GLU A 31 -5.84 -15.40 -12.30
CA GLU A 31 -7.10 -16.03 -11.89
C GLU A 31 -7.57 -15.54 -10.52
N VAL A 32 -6.66 -15.49 -9.54
CA VAL A 32 -6.98 -15.00 -8.19
C VAL A 32 -7.31 -13.51 -8.21
N ALA A 33 -6.60 -12.71 -9.02
CA ALA A 33 -6.90 -11.30 -9.19
C ALA A 33 -8.31 -11.09 -9.78
N GLU A 34 -8.73 -11.93 -10.73
CA GLU A 34 -10.09 -11.91 -11.26
C GLU A 34 -11.13 -12.28 -10.19
N GLN A 35 -10.87 -13.31 -9.39
CA GLN A 35 -11.74 -13.69 -8.28
C GLN A 35 -11.90 -12.55 -7.26
N ARG A 36 -10.81 -11.84 -6.92
CA ARG A 36 -10.85 -10.66 -6.03
C ARG A 36 -11.70 -9.54 -6.60
N ARG A 37 -11.61 -9.26 -7.91
CA ARG A 37 -12.44 -8.24 -8.58
C ARG A 37 -13.93 -8.60 -8.60
N LYS A 38 -14.27 -9.89 -8.53
CA LYS A 38 -15.65 -10.39 -8.47
C LYS A 38 -16.22 -10.44 -7.05
N LEU A 39 -15.42 -10.14 -6.01
CA LEU A 39 -15.94 -10.12 -4.64
C LEU A 39 -17.05 -9.07 -4.51
N PRO A 40 -18.15 -9.38 -3.82
CA PRO A 40 -19.21 -8.43 -3.59
C PRO A 40 -18.73 -7.28 -2.69
N CYS A 41 -19.20 -6.08 -2.97
CA CYS A 41 -18.96 -4.92 -2.13
C CYS A 41 -19.90 -4.92 -0.91
N VAL A 42 -19.41 -4.40 0.22
CA VAL A 42 -20.21 -4.16 1.41
C VAL A 42 -20.46 -2.66 1.53
N ARG A 43 -21.71 -2.27 1.72
CA ARG A 43 -22.06 -0.89 2.03
C ARG A 43 -21.58 -0.55 3.45
N ILE A 44 -20.85 0.55 3.58
CA ILE A 44 -20.42 1.07 4.88
C ILE A 44 -21.47 2.04 5.39
N ASP A 45 -22.29 1.59 6.34
CA ASP A 45 -23.32 2.42 6.98
C ASP A 45 -22.82 3.12 8.26
N LYS A 46 -21.63 2.75 8.73
CA LYS A 46 -21.04 3.31 9.95
C LYS A 46 -20.47 4.70 9.67
N ALA A 47 -20.88 5.68 10.47
CA ALA A 47 -20.29 7.02 10.50
C ALA A 47 -18.92 6.98 11.19
N TYR A 48 -17.87 6.69 10.42
CA TYR A 48 -16.49 6.79 10.92
C TYR A 48 -16.06 8.24 11.06
N GLU A 49 -15.35 8.51 12.15
CA GLU A 49 -14.66 9.78 12.42
C GLU A 49 -13.17 9.50 12.64
N PHE A 50 -12.33 10.38 12.12
CA PHE A 50 -10.88 10.33 12.16
C PHE A 50 -10.33 11.64 12.73
N ASP A 51 -9.20 11.56 13.43
CA ASP A 51 -8.39 12.72 13.76
C ASP A 51 -7.45 13.03 12.59
N ALA A 52 -7.66 14.17 11.92
CA ALA A 52 -6.83 14.66 10.83
C ALA A 52 -6.10 15.96 11.22
N GLU A 53 -5.18 16.42 10.38
CA GLU A 53 -4.42 17.66 10.63
C GLU A 53 -5.33 18.90 10.69
N SER A 54 -6.41 18.91 9.90
CA SER A 54 -7.42 19.97 9.90
C SER A 54 -8.49 19.83 11.01
N GLY A 55 -8.33 18.87 11.93
CA GLY A 55 -9.33 18.52 12.93
C GLY A 55 -10.05 17.21 12.60
N LYS A 56 -11.29 17.06 13.07
CA LYS A 56 -12.08 15.85 12.81
C LYS A 56 -12.46 15.74 11.34
N ALA A 57 -12.43 14.52 10.80
CA ALA A 57 -12.88 14.21 9.45
C ALA A 57 -13.72 12.93 9.44
N SER A 58 -14.79 12.92 8.66
CA SER A 58 -15.61 11.74 8.36
C SER A 58 -14.98 10.89 7.25
N LEU A 59 -15.39 9.63 7.11
CA LEU A 59 -14.96 8.78 5.99
C LEU A 59 -15.25 9.39 4.62
N ALA A 60 -16.39 10.07 4.47
CA ALA A 60 -16.77 10.71 3.21
C ALA A 60 -15.85 11.89 2.86
N GLU A 61 -15.43 12.66 3.87
CA GLU A 61 -14.51 13.78 3.66
C GLU A 61 -13.11 13.32 3.24
N LEU A 62 -12.68 12.11 3.64
CA LEU A 62 -11.41 11.54 3.17
C LEU A 62 -11.36 11.34 1.65
N PHE A 63 -12.50 11.29 0.95
CA PHE A 63 -12.52 11.22 -0.52
C PHE A 63 -12.06 12.51 -1.18
N GLN A 64 -12.13 13.66 -0.50
CA GLN A 64 -11.72 14.97 -1.02
C GLN A 64 -12.31 15.29 -2.41
N GLY A 65 -13.57 14.91 -2.63
CA GLY A 65 -14.31 15.15 -3.88
C GLY A 65 -14.06 14.12 -5.00
N ARG A 66 -13.25 13.09 -4.78
CA ARG A 66 -12.99 12.01 -5.76
C ARG A 66 -13.95 10.83 -5.61
N SER A 67 -14.10 10.00 -6.64
CA SER A 67 -15.01 8.83 -6.56
C SER A 67 -14.44 7.63 -5.80
N GLN A 68 -13.12 7.56 -5.60
CA GLN A 68 -12.46 6.43 -4.97
C GLN A 68 -11.50 6.86 -3.85
N LEU A 69 -11.44 6.05 -2.80
CA LEU A 69 -10.53 6.20 -1.67
C LEU A 69 -9.69 4.94 -1.51
N LEU A 70 -8.36 5.09 -1.55
CA LEU A 70 -7.39 4.07 -1.20
C LEU A 70 -6.87 4.35 0.21
N VAL A 71 -7.20 3.47 1.15
CA VAL A 71 -6.74 3.56 2.54
C VAL A 71 -5.54 2.64 2.74
N TYR A 72 -4.41 3.22 3.17
CA TYR A 72 -3.25 2.46 3.64
C TYR A 72 -3.17 2.48 5.16
N HIS A 73 -3.25 1.31 5.80
CA HIS A 73 -3.04 1.22 7.25
C HIS A 73 -1.54 1.24 7.56
N PHE A 74 -1.05 2.42 7.95
CA PHE A 74 0.31 2.61 8.42
C PHE A 74 0.42 2.10 9.86
N MET A 75 1.09 0.97 10.05
CA MET A 75 1.23 0.37 11.38
C MET A 75 2.13 1.23 12.28
N PHE A 76 1.50 2.06 13.11
CA PHE A 76 2.18 2.87 14.11
C PHE A 76 1.25 3.09 15.31
N GLY A 77 1.56 2.43 16.42
CA GLY A 77 0.73 2.47 17.62
C GLY A 77 1.05 3.65 18.55
N PRO A 78 0.14 3.94 19.51
CA PRO A 78 0.39 4.92 20.56
C PRO A 78 1.65 4.61 21.39
N ASP A 79 1.98 3.33 21.58
CA ASP A 79 3.13 2.89 22.37
C ASP A 79 4.42 2.68 21.56
N TYR A 80 4.38 2.89 20.24
CA TYR A 80 5.50 2.59 19.36
C TYR A 80 6.48 3.76 19.32
N GLU A 81 7.79 3.51 19.32
CA GLU A 81 8.76 4.62 19.16
C GLU A 81 8.87 5.09 17.70
N ALA A 82 8.58 4.20 16.75
CA ALA A 82 8.61 4.48 15.32
C ALA A 82 7.52 3.68 14.58
N GLY A 83 7.14 4.17 13.40
CA GLY A 83 6.33 3.40 12.46
C GLY A 83 7.00 2.07 12.07
N CYS A 84 6.19 1.09 11.69
CA CYS A 84 6.66 -0.19 11.18
C CYS A 84 7.66 0.03 10.03
N VAL A 85 8.77 -0.70 10.05
CA VAL A 85 9.86 -0.58 9.07
C VAL A 85 9.35 -0.78 7.64
N SER A 86 8.56 -1.84 7.41
CA SER A 86 8.00 -2.13 6.08
C SER A 86 6.96 -1.10 5.65
N CYS A 87 6.14 -0.59 6.58
CA CYS A 87 5.18 0.47 6.27
C CYS A 87 5.89 1.77 5.90
N SER A 88 6.97 2.11 6.60
CA SER A 88 7.77 3.31 6.34
C SER A 88 8.45 3.24 4.97
N ALA A 89 9.06 2.10 4.66
CA ALA A 89 9.66 1.87 3.34
C ALA A 89 8.65 1.97 2.19
N ILE A 90 7.40 1.55 2.39
CA ILE A 90 6.32 1.72 1.41
C ILE A 90 5.89 3.19 1.32
N ALA A 91 5.71 3.86 2.47
CA ALA A 91 5.26 5.25 2.55
C ALA A 91 6.23 6.24 1.91
N ASP A 92 7.53 5.94 1.89
CA ASP A 92 8.54 6.71 1.15
C ASP A 92 8.20 6.86 -0.35
N SER A 93 7.41 5.95 -0.92
CA SER A 93 7.00 6.01 -2.32
C SER A 93 5.72 6.82 -2.56
N PHE A 94 4.98 7.19 -1.52
CA PHE A 94 3.65 7.81 -1.66
C PHE A 94 3.70 9.24 -2.17
N ASP A 95 4.77 9.99 -1.89
CA ASP A 95 4.96 11.36 -2.39
C ASP A 95 4.95 11.41 -3.92
N GLY A 96 5.61 10.46 -4.58
CA GLY A 96 5.57 10.35 -6.04
C GLY A 96 4.28 9.74 -6.58
N LEU A 97 3.61 8.87 -5.81
CA LEU A 97 2.47 8.09 -6.27
C LEU A 97 1.13 8.84 -6.20
N HIS A 98 0.89 9.59 -5.12
CA HIS A 98 -0.44 10.12 -4.81
C HIS A 98 -0.95 11.12 -5.88
N VAL A 99 -0.06 11.84 -6.56
CA VAL A 99 -0.42 12.74 -7.68
C VAL A 99 -0.97 11.98 -8.89
N HIS A 100 -0.42 10.80 -9.18
CA HIS A 100 -0.93 9.95 -10.26
C HIS A 100 -2.29 9.35 -9.90
N LEU A 101 -2.47 8.91 -8.66
CA LEU A 101 -3.77 8.45 -8.15
C LEU A 101 -4.83 9.55 -8.25
N ALA A 102 -4.48 10.78 -7.85
CA ALA A 102 -5.37 11.93 -7.95
C ALA A 102 -5.82 12.22 -9.40
N ASN A 103 -4.93 12.06 -10.38
CA ASN A 103 -5.24 12.20 -11.82
C ASN A 103 -6.16 11.09 -12.35
N HIS A 104 -6.28 9.98 -11.63
CA HIS A 104 -7.19 8.87 -11.92
C HIS A 104 -8.41 8.85 -10.99
N ASP A 105 -8.75 10.00 -10.38
CA ASP A 105 -9.92 10.15 -9.52
C ASP A 105 -9.89 9.24 -8.27
N VAL A 106 -8.68 9.04 -7.72
CA VAL A 106 -8.46 8.30 -6.47
C VAL A 106 -7.76 9.18 -5.45
N THR A 107 -8.30 9.24 -4.22
CA THR A 107 -7.60 9.83 -3.07
C THR A 107 -6.84 8.74 -2.33
N LEU A 108 -5.56 8.96 -2.04
CA LEU A 108 -4.77 8.13 -1.12
C LEU A 108 -4.86 8.73 0.29
N CYS A 109 -5.04 7.89 1.31
CA CYS A 109 -4.98 8.31 2.70
C CYS A 109 -4.23 7.26 3.52
N ALA A 110 -3.22 7.68 4.28
CA ALA A 110 -2.58 6.83 5.28
C ALA A 110 -3.27 6.99 6.65
N VAL A 111 -3.74 5.89 7.23
CA VAL A 111 -4.39 5.88 8.54
C VAL A 111 -3.57 5.09 9.55
N SER A 112 -3.65 5.47 10.81
CA SER A 112 -2.94 4.81 11.90
C SER A 112 -3.67 4.96 13.23
N SER A 113 -3.28 4.19 14.24
CA SER A 113 -3.82 4.29 15.60
C SER A 113 -3.03 5.23 16.51
N ALA A 114 -1.83 5.68 16.09
CA ALA A 114 -1.07 6.68 16.82
C ALA A 114 -1.81 8.03 16.89
N PRO A 115 -1.65 8.80 17.98
CA PRO A 115 -2.21 10.15 18.08
C PRO A 115 -1.73 11.07 16.94
N GLN A 116 -2.58 12.00 16.52
CA GLN A 116 -2.31 12.83 15.34
C GLN A 116 -1.02 13.66 15.44
N THR A 117 -0.69 14.18 16.64
CA THR A 117 0.56 14.90 16.87
C THR A 117 1.78 14.02 16.61
N LYS A 118 1.74 12.77 17.06
CA LYS A 118 2.80 11.78 16.86
C LYS A 118 2.97 11.41 15.39
N LEU A 119 1.85 11.28 14.66
CA LEU A 119 1.87 11.04 13.22
C LEU A 119 2.49 12.21 12.47
N GLN A 120 2.14 13.45 12.84
CA GLN A 120 2.72 14.65 12.24
C GLN A 120 4.23 14.77 12.50
N ASP A 121 4.68 14.50 13.73
CA ASP A 121 6.11 14.54 14.06
C ASP A 121 6.89 13.49 13.27
N TYR A 122 6.33 12.28 13.15
CA TYR A 122 6.93 11.22 12.34
C TYR A 122 6.96 11.59 10.85
N ARG A 123 5.87 12.10 10.30
CA ARG A 123 5.77 12.57 8.91
C ARG A 123 6.81 13.65 8.62
N LYS A 124 6.94 14.65 9.50
CA LYS A 124 7.96 15.72 9.41
C LYS A 124 9.38 15.16 9.45
N ARG A 125 9.66 14.23 10.36
CA ARG A 125 10.96 13.56 10.48
C ARG A 125 11.33 12.81 9.19
N MET A 126 10.35 12.15 8.57
CA MET A 126 10.55 11.40 7.33
C MET A 126 10.55 12.29 6.07
N GLY A 127 10.12 13.56 6.19
CA GLY A 127 10.07 14.50 5.08
C GLY A 127 8.93 14.25 4.09
N TRP A 128 7.89 13.51 4.50
CA TRP A 128 6.78 13.14 3.63
C TRP A 128 5.79 14.29 3.43
N SER A 129 5.25 14.38 2.21
CA SER A 129 4.28 15.38 1.78
C SER A 129 2.90 14.81 1.44
N PHE A 130 2.78 13.50 1.28
CA PHE A 130 1.51 12.84 0.98
C PHE A 130 0.45 13.09 2.09
N PRO A 131 -0.84 13.04 1.72
CA PRO A 131 -1.97 13.28 2.62
C PRO A 131 -2.25 12.12 3.59
#